data_AF-A0A2G2VZA5-F1
#
_entry.id   AF-A0A2G2VZA5-F1
#
_cell.length_a   1.000
_cell.length_b   1.000
_cell.length_c   1.000
_cell.angle_alpha   90.00
_cell.angle_beta   90.00
_cell.angle_gamma   90.00
#
_symmetry.space_group_name_H-M   'P 1'
#
loop_
_entity.id
_entity.type
_entity.pdbx_description
1 polymer ?
#
loop_
_entity_poly.entity_id
_entity_poly.type
_entity_poly.pdbx_seq_one_letter_code
_entity_poly.pdbx_strand_id
1 'polypeptide(L)'
;MKSEKVADMESSEIRSHRNKNFVVPVGFSSGHPSPLGLSFQPDGSLNFALFSHSAKCVVLCLCKAATSGNRGELVLLDPYAKVIRSVISRQGGSEKCPKYLGELCQEPGYDWSSDVRPSLPMEKLIIYRLNVTQFTKDKSSKLPDDLAGTFSGISKKWHHFKDIGVNAMLLEPIFPFEEQKGP
;
A
#
# COMPACT_ATOMS: atom_id res chain seq x y z
N MET A 1 -55.72 -6.86 -20.11
CA MET A 1 -54.58 -6.08 -20.66
C MET A 1 -53.90 -5.44 -19.45
N LYS A 2 -52.80 -6.05 -18.95
CA LYS A 2 -51.39 -5.57 -19.07
C LYS A 2 -51.26 -4.09 -18.71
N SER A 3 -50.38 -3.63 -17.84
CA SER A 3 -49.12 -4.12 -17.25
C SER A 3 -48.88 -3.23 -16.00
N GLU A 4 -47.93 -3.40 -15.08
CA GLU A 4 -46.98 -4.42 -14.63
C GLU A 4 -46.09 -3.65 -13.63
N LYS A 5 -45.69 -4.30 -12.53
CA LYS A 5 -44.81 -3.72 -11.52
C LYS A 5 -43.42 -3.44 -12.12
N VAL A 6 -42.79 -2.34 -11.73
CA VAL A 6 -41.33 -2.25 -11.70
C VAL A 6 -40.91 -1.75 -10.32
N ALA A 7 -39.96 -2.47 -9.74
CA ALA A 7 -39.50 -2.37 -8.37
C ALA A 7 -38.81 -1.03 -8.10
N ASP A 8 -39.17 -0.38 -6.99
CA ASP A 8 -38.38 0.73 -6.46
C ASP A 8 -37.09 0.19 -5.88
N MET A 9 -36.01 0.66 -6.48
CA MET A 9 -34.63 0.36 -6.18
C MET A 9 -34.30 0.92 -4.80
N GLU A 10 -34.01 0.07 -3.82
CA GLU A 10 -33.59 0.49 -2.48
C GLU A 10 -32.39 1.45 -2.60
N SER A 11 -32.66 2.73 -2.29
CA SER A 11 -31.65 3.77 -2.28
C SER A 11 -30.61 3.47 -1.21
N SER A 12 -29.36 3.27 -1.61
CA SER A 12 -28.24 3.23 -0.67
C SER A 12 -28.12 4.60 0.01
N GLU A 13 -28.50 4.70 1.29
CA GLU A 13 -28.38 5.94 2.08
C GLU A 13 -26.90 6.22 2.44
N ILE A 14 -26.39 7.35 1.97
CA ILE A 14 -25.06 7.87 2.32
C ILE A 14 -25.21 8.70 3.61
N ARG A 15 -24.71 8.19 4.75
CA ARG A 15 -24.62 9.00 5.97
C ARG A 15 -23.23 9.61 6.12
N SER A 16 -23.13 10.89 5.77
CA SER A 16 -22.02 11.74 6.19
C SER A 16 -22.18 12.11 7.67
N HIS A 17 -21.15 11.91 8.48
CA HIS A 17 -21.14 12.28 9.92
C HIS A 17 -21.36 13.78 10.20
N ARG A 18 -21.47 14.62 9.17
CA ARG A 18 -21.67 16.08 9.29
C ARG A 18 -23.01 16.60 8.77
N ASN A 19 -23.96 15.73 8.44
CA ASN A 19 -25.24 16.15 7.83
C ASN A 19 -25.05 17.15 6.67
N LYS A 20 -23.98 16.93 5.89
CA LYS A 20 -23.64 17.70 4.68
C LYS A 20 -23.77 16.77 3.49
N ASN A 21 -24.50 17.23 2.48
CA ASN A 21 -24.59 16.57 1.18
C ASN A 21 -23.20 16.58 0.52
N PHE A 22 -22.48 15.47 0.64
CA PHE A 22 -21.22 15.27 -0.06
C PHE A 22 -21.55 14.63 -1.41
N VAL A 23 -21.74 15.46 -2.42
CA VAL A 23 -21.98 15.01 -3.80
C VAL A 23 -20.63 14.96 -4.51
N VAL A 24 -20.06 13.76 -4.61
CA VAL A 24 -19.09 13.44 -5.66
C VAL A 24 -19.91 12.78 -6.77
N PRO A 25 -19.63 13.00 -8.07
CA PRO A 25 -20.24 12.20 -9.14
C PRO A 25 -19.66 10.77 -9.13
N VAL A 26 -19.80 10.04 -8.02
CA VAL A 26 -19.51 8.62 -7.93
C VAL A 26 -20.85 7.90 -7.92
N GLY A 27 -21.20 7.26 -9.03
CA GLY A 27 -22.17 6.18 -8.98
C GLY A 27 -21.57 5.09 -8.09
N PHE A 28 -22.29 4.67 -7.06
CA PHE A 28 -21.97 3.43 -6.36
C PHE A 28 -22.59 2.28 -7.12
N SER A 29 -21.82 1.23 -7.36
CA SER A 29 -22.30 -0.06 -7.84
C SER A 29 -21.96 -1.12 -6.81
N SER A 30 -22.48 -2.34 -6.97
CA SER A 30 -22.16 -3.47 -6.10
C SER A 30 -20.67 -3.87 -6.14
N GLY A 31 -19.91 -3.37 -7.12
CA GLY A 31 -18.53 -3.79 -7.37
C GLY A 31 -18.40 -5.27 -7.68
N HIS A 32 -17.17 -5.77 -7.51
CA HIS A 32 -16.79 -7.17 -7.69
C HIS A 32 -15.99 -7.68 -6.49
N PRO A 33 -16.22 -8.92 -6.03
CA PRO A 33 -15.50 -9.50 -4.89
C PRO A 33 -14.02 -9.78 -5.17
N SER A 34 -13.56 -9.60 -6.41
CA SER A 34 -12.19 -9.85 -6.85
C SER A 34 -11.74 -8.82 -7.90
N PRO A 35 -10.44 -8.48 -7.96
CA PRO A 35 -9.38 -8.90 -7.05
C PRO A 35 -9.51 -8.23 -5.67
N LEU A 36 -8.91 -8.83 -4.63
CA LEU A 36 -8.86 -8.24 -3.29
C LEU A 36 -8.02 -6.95 -3.29
N GLY A 37 -8.43 -6.00 -2.46
CA GLY A 37 -7.88 -4.66 -2.34
C GLY A 37 -8.53 -3.66 -3.29
N LEU A 38 -7.80 -2.59 -3.59
CA LEU A 38 -8.14 -1.59 -4.58
C LEU A 38 -7.77 -2.07 -6.00
N SER A 39 -8.69 -1.93 -6.94
CA SER A 39 -8.44 -2.15 -8.37
C SER A 39 -9.06 -1.06 -9.24
N PHE A 40 -8.35 -0.73 -10.32
CA PHE A 40 -8.76 0.26 -11.31
C PHE A 40 -9.39 -0.46 -12.50
N GLN A 41 -10.61 -0.06 -12.86
CA GLN A 41 -11.35 -0.65 -13.97
C GLN A 41 -11.11 0.12 -15.28
N PRO A 42 -11.27 -0.51 -16.46
CA PRO A 42 -11.08 0.15 -17.76
C PRO A 42 -11.99 1.36 -18.01
N ASP A 43 -13.15 1.40 -17.33
CA ASP A 43 -14.10 2.52 -17.40
C ASP A 43 -13.75 3.71 -16.48
N GLY A 44 -12.61 3.63 -15.78
CA GLY A 44 -12.15 4.62 -14.83
C GLY A 44 -12.75 4.49 -13.43
N SER A 45 -13.62 3.51 -13.19
CA SER A 45 -14.16 3.23 -11.86
C SER A 45 -13.13 2.52 -10.96
N LEU A 46 -13.37 2.62 -9.65
CA LEU A 46 -12.57 1.95 -8.62
C LEU A 46 -13.39 0.84 -7.99
N ASN A 47 -12.82 -0.35 -7.89
CA ASN A 47 -13.40 -1.47 -7.15
C ASN A 47 -12.61 -1.71 -5.86
N PHE A 48 -13.32 -1.87 -4.75
CA PHE A 48 -12.77 -2.21 -3.44
C PHE A 48 -13.31 -3.57 -3.01
N ALA A 49 -12.44 -4.53 -2.73
CA ALA A 49 -12.83 -5.84 -2.22
C ALA A 49 -12.01 -6.19 -0.98
N LEU A 50 -12.68 -6.53 0.12
CA LEU A 50 -12.06 -6.91 1.38
C LEU A 50 -12.65 -8.24 1.84
N PHE A 51 -11.82 -9.10 2.42
CA PHE A 51 -12.28 -10.29 3.11
C PHE A 51 -12.42 -10.05 4.61
N SER A 52 -13.57 -10.42 5.17
CA SER A 52 -13.74 -10.58 6.63
C SER A 52 -14.81 -11.62 6.92
N HIS A 53 -14.43 -12.71 7.58
CA HIS A 53 -15.37 -13.77 7.96
C HIS A 53 -16.33 -13.33 9.09
N SER A 54 -15.83 -12.51 10.01
CA SER A 54 -16.53 -12.19 11.27
C SER A 54 -17.13 -10.79 11.30
N ALA A 55 -16.93 -9.97 10.26
CA ALA A 55 -17.49 -8.61 10.23
C ALA A 55 -19.00 -8.67 10.03
N LYS A 56 -19.73 -7.95 10.89
CA LYS A 56 -21.17 -7.71 10.71
C LYS A 56 -21.46 -6.52 9.80
N CYS A 57 -20.50 -5.60 9.69
CA CYS A 57 -20.59 -4.39 8.89
C CYS A 57 -19.17 -3.93 8.54
N VAL A 58 -19.00 -3.35 7.34
CA VAL A 58 -17.76 -2.77 6.85
C VAL A 58 -18.07 -1.38 6.32
N VAL A 59 -17.23 -0.40 6.66
CA VAL A 59 -17.34 0.98 6.20
C VAL A 59 -16.07 1.35 5.47
N LEU A 60 -16.21 1.84 4.23
CA LEU A 60 -15.10 2.39 3.46
C LEU A 60 -14.84 3.85 3.89
N CYS A 61 -13.65 4.13 4.37
CA CYS A 61 -13.23 5.47 4.81
C CYS A 61 -12.30 6.11 3.78
N LEU A 62 -12.76 7.18 3.11
CA LEU A 62 -11.93 7.98 2.21
C LEU A 62 -11.46 9.25 2.91
N CYS A 63 -10.15 9.51 2.90
CA CYS A 63 -9.55 10.67 3.57
C CYS A 63 -8.78 11.54 2.59
N LYS A 64 -8.98 12.87 2.67
CA LYS A 64 -8.12 13.85 2.00
C LYS A 64 -6.93 14.15 2.91
N ALA A 65 -5.72 14.05 2.38
CA ALA A 65 -4.46 14.21 3.12
C ALA A 65 -4.29 15.53 3.92
N ALA A 66 -5.13 16.54 3.69
CA ALA A 66 -5.02 17.87 4.28
C ALA A 66 -5.97 18.12 5.47
N THR A 67 -6.89 17.22 5.79
CA THR A 67 -7.89 17.44 6.85
C THR A 67 -7.77 16.40 7.95
N SER A 68 -7.43 16.85 9.16
CA SER A 68 -7.55 16.08 10.37
C SER A 68 -9.00 15.57 10.50
N GLY A 69 -9.18 14.29 10.19
CA GLY A 69 -10.45 13.59 10.38
C GLY A 69 -10.85 13.59 11.86
N ASN A 70 -12.16 13.49 12.07
CA ASN A 70 -12.77 13.57 13.40
C ASN A 70 -12.24 12.45 14.32
N ARG A 71 -12.13 12.78 15.61
CA ARG A 71 -11.54 11.93 16.66
C ARG A 71 -12.46 10.73 16.94
N GLY A 72 -11.93 9.51 16.95
CA GLY A 72 -12.47 8.46 17.84
C GLY A 72 -12.48 7.02 17.34
N GLU A 73 -12.46 6.76 16.03
CA GLU A 73 -12.66 5.41 15.49
C GLU A 73 -11.36 4.79 14.98
N LEU A 74 -11.15 3.51 15.30
CA LEU A 74 -10.02 2.72 14.79
C LEU A 74 -10.25 2.47 13.30
N VAL A 75 -9.48 3.15 12.45
CA VAL A 75 -9.46 2.90 11.01
C VAL A 75 -8.36 1.88 10.72
N LEU A 76 -8.76 0.73 10.17
CA LEU A 76 -7.83 -0.31 9.74
C LEU A 76 -7.32 -0.02 8.33
N LEU A 77 -6.04 -0.30 8.09
CA LEU A 77 -5.46 -0.29 6.76
C LEU A 77 -5.90 -1.53 5.99
N ASP A 78 -6.21 -1.37 4.71
CA ASP A 78 -6.48 -2.50 3.81
C ASP A 78 -5.25 -3.44 3.75
N PRO A 79 -5.39 -4.73 4.12
CA PRO A 79 -4.28 -5.69 4.05
C PRO A 79 -3.67 -5.85 2.65
N TYR A 80 -4.42 -5.49 1.59
CA TYR A 80 -3.98 -5.57 0.20
C TYR A 80 -3.51 -4.22 -0.37
N ALA A 81 -3.35 -3.19 0.47
CA ALA A 81 -2.86 -1.88 0.06
C ALA A 81 -1.48 -1.99 -0.62
N LYS A 82 -1.38 -1.51 -1.86
CA LYS A 82 -0.14 -1.54 -2.66
C LYS A 82 0.81 -0.42 -2.32
N VAL A 83 0.28 0.77 -2.07
CA VAL A 83 1.05 1.96 -1.71
C VAL A 83 0.54 2.48 -0.37
N ILE A 84 1.44 2.59 0.59
CA ILE A 84 1.14 3.01 1.95
C ILE A 84 1.88 4.32 2.22
N ARG A 85 1.16 5.32 2.72
CA ARG A 85 1.74 6.60 3.15
C ARG A 85 1.69 6.71 4.66
N SER A 86 2.80 7.16 5.25
CA SER A 86 2.84 7.58 6.65
C SER A 86 2.16 8.94 6.80
N VAL A 87 1.24 9.04 7.76
CA VAL A 87 0.57 10.27 8.12
C VAL A 87 1.22 10.79 9.40
N ILE A 88 2.14 11.74 9.24
CA ILE A 88 2.75 12.42 10.39
C ILE A 88 1.70 13.39 10.97
N SER A 89 1.13 13.05 12.12
CA SER A 89 0.28 13.94 12.89
C SER A 89 1.12 15.15 13.33
N ARG A 90 0.90 16.31 12.69
CA ARG A 90 1.70 17.54 12.86
C ARG A 90 1.62 18.19 14.24
N GLN A 91 0.78 17.70 15.15
CA GLN A 91 0.69 18.19 16.53
C GLN A 91 0.35 17.02 17.45
N GLY A 92 1.02 16.95 18.61
CA GLY A 92 0.95 15.84 19.57
C GLY A 92 -0.47 15.47 20.02
N GLY A 93 -1.13 14.64 19.24
CA GLY A 93 -2.53 14.27 19.42
C GLY A 93 -2.71 12.76 19.34
N SER A 94 -3.32 12.21 20.39
CA SER A 94 -4.03 10.93 20.53
C SER A 94 -3.65 9.78 19.59
N GLU A 95 -3.28 8.63 20.17
CA GLU A 95 -2.98 7.32 19.55
C GLU A 95 -4.04 6.76 18.58
N LYS A 96 -5.17 7.46 18.39
CA LYS A 96 -6.34 7.02 17.62
C LYS A 96 -6.37 7.48 16.16
N CYS A 97 -5.37 8.25 15.72
CA CYS A 97 -5.24 8.59 14.30
C CYS A 97 -4.51 7.46 13.54
N PRO A 98 -4.95 7.09 12.32
CA PRO A 98 -4.23 6.11 11.52
C PRO A 98 -2.84 6.66 11.19
N LYS A 99 -1.80 5.94 11.63
CA LYS A 99 -0.40 6.28 11.33
C LYS A 99 -0.06 6.05 9.85
N TYR A 100 -0.77 5.12 9.22
CA TYR A 100 -0.57 4.71 7.84
C TYR A 100 -1.91 4.69 7.11
N LEU A 101 -1.91 5.16 5.87
CA LEU A 101 -3.07 5.12 4.98
C LEU A 101 -2.68 4.48 3.66
N GLY A 102 -3.61 3.72 3.07
CA GLY A 102 -3.49 3.26 1.69
C GLY A 102 -3.72 4.42 0.74
N GLU A 103 -2.88 4.54 -0.28
CA GLU A 103 -3.04 5.54 -1.31
C GLU A 103 -3.93 5.02 -2.45
N LEU A 104 -4.87 5.87 -2.89
CA LEU A 104 -5.67 5.62 -4.09
C LEU A 104 -4.86 6.00 -5.34
N CYS A 105 -3.88 5.17 -5.69
CA CYS A 105 -3.10 5.35 -6.91
C CYS A 105 -2.98 4.03 -7.68
N GLN A 106 -2.93 4.14 -9.00
CA GLN A 106 -2.58 3.01 -9.84
C GLN A 106 -1.09 2.75 -9.68
N GLU A 107 -0.72 1.48 -9.52
CA GLU A 107 0.69 1.09 -9.56
C GLU A 107 1.27 1.50 -10.91
N PRO A 108 2.37 2.28 -10.93
CA PRO A 108 2.99 2.68 -12.18
C PRO A 108 3.47 1.41 -12.90
N GLY A 109 3.22 1.33 -14.21
CA GLY A 109 3.81 0.27 -15.02
C GLY A 109 5.33 0.33 -14.89
N TYR A 110 5.96 -0.83 -14.63
CA TYR A 110 7.41 -0.95 -14.57
C TYR A 110 7.91 -1.68 -15.81
N ASP A 111 8.86 -1.06 -16.52
CA ASP A 111 9.52 -1.68 -17.66
C ASP A 111 10.63 -2.62 -17.17
N TRP A 112 10.31 -3.91 -17.15
CA TRP A 112 11.28 -4.96 -16.82
C TRP A 112 12.30 -5.21 -17.94
N SER A 113 12.14 -4.57 -19.10
CA SER A 113 12.97 -4.78 -20.29
C SER A 113 13.12 -6.27 -20.60
N SER A 114 14.35 -6.80 -20.57
CA SER A 114 14.66 -8.22 -20.80
C SER A 114 15.09 -8.95 -19.52
N ASP A 115 14.68 -8.49 -18.34
CA ASP A 115 15.04 -9.15 -17.07
C ASP A 115 14.47 -10.58 -17.01
N VAL A 116 15.30 -11.52 -16.56
CA VAL A 116 14.94 -12.94 -16.46
C VAL A 116 15.41 -13.48 -15.12
N ARG A 117 14.55 -14.26 -14.46
CA ARG A 117 14.88 -14.91 -13.19
C ARG A 117 16.11 -15.83 -13.35
N PRO A 118 17.19 -15.64 -12.58
CA PRO A 118 18.43 -16.41 -12.70
C PRO A 118 18.27 -17.93 -12.47
N SER A 119 17.26 -18.36 -11.71
CA SER A 119 16.86 -19.76 -11.51
C SER A 119 18.01 -20.71 -11.15
N LEU A 120 18.93 -20.25 -10.29
CA LEU A 120 20.07 -21.03 -9.82
C LEU A 120 19.61 -22.17 -8.88
N PRO A 121 20.18 -23.39 -8.98
CA PRO A 121 19.98 -24.45 -8.00
C PRO A 121 20.40 -24.00 -6.58
N MET A 122 19.67 -24.47 -5.56
CA MET A 122 19.86 -24.05 -4.16
C MET A 122 21.29 -24.31 -3.68
N GLU A 123 21.87 -25.44 -4.07
CA GLU A 123 23.22 -25.86 -3.71
C GLU A 123 24.33 -24.98 -4.32
N LYS A 124 23.99 -24.13 -5.29
CA LYS A 124 24.92 -23.17 -5.90
C LYS A 124 24.81 -21.76 -5.32
N LEU A 125 23.89 -21.53 -4.37
CA LEU A 125 23.68 -20.19 -3.81
C LEU A 125 24.78 -19.82 -2.82
N ILE A 126 25.36 -18.65 -3.01
CA ILE A 126 26.22 -17.94 -2.07
C ILE A 126 25.45 -16.68 -1.69
N ILE A 127 24.81 -16.75 -0.52
CA ILE A 127 23.81 -15.76 -0.08
C ILE A 127 24.48 -14.71 0.80
N TYR A 128 24.27 -13.43 0.46
CA TYR A 128 24.65 -12.29 1.29
C TYR A 128 23.41 -11.71 1.97
N ARG A 129 23.33 -11.85 3.30
CA ARG A 129 22.24 -11.26 4.09
C ARG A 129 22.57 -9.80 4.42
N LEU A 130 21.64 -8.88 4.19
CA LEU A 130 21.87 -7.46 4.46
C LEU A 130 20.60 -6.67 4.80
N ASN A 131 20.78 -5.60 5.57
CA ASN A 131 19.76 -4.61 5.87
C ASN A 131 19.81 -3.46 4.85
N VAL A 132 18.68 -3.14 4.20
CA VAL A 132 18.62 -2.16 3.10
C VAL A 132 19.17 -0.80 3.52
N THR A 133 18.77 -0.32 4.69
CA THR A 133 19.20 0.98 5.19
C THR A 133 20.63 0.94 5.67
N GLN A 134 20.99 0.01 6.55
CA GLN A 134 22.31 0.04 7.19
C GLN A 134 23.46 -0.22 6.21
N PHE A 135 23.23 -0.99 5.14
CA PHE A 135 24.29 -1.37 4.20
C PHE A 135 25.00 -0.18 3.53
N THR A 136 24.30 0.93 3.27
CA THR A 136 24.89 2.11 2.61
C THR A 136 24.73 3.42 3.37
N LYS A 137 24.17 3.38 4.59
CA LYS A 137 23.91 4.60 5.39
C LYS A 137 25.18 5.31 5.84
N ASP A 138 26.26 4.58 6.08
CA ASP A 138 27.52 5.19 6.53
C ASP A 138 28.22 5.99 5.41
N LYS A 139 28.91 7.07 5.77
CA LYS A 139 29.62 7.95 4.82
C LYS A 139 30.72 7.22 4.04
N SER A 140 31.29 6.16 4.59
CA SER A 140 32.26 5.30 3.89
C SER A 140 31.66 4.61 2.66
N SER A 141 30.33 4.57 2.53
CA SER A 141 29.66 4.11 1.32
C SER A 141 29.95 5.00 0.11
N LYS A 142 30.37 6.26 0.30
CA LYS A 142 30.64 7.22 -0.79
C LYS A 142 29.43 7.44 -1.71
N LEU A 143 28.22 7.28 -1.18
CA LEU A 143 26.97 7.64 -1.87
C LEU A 143 26.44 8.96 -1.30
N PRO A 144 25.73 9.76 -2.11
CA PRO A 144 25.05 10.94 -1.60
C PRO A 144 23.86 10.56 -0.70
N ASP A 145 23.47 11.48 0.18
CA ASP A 145 22.51 11.23 1.27
C ASP A 145 21.11 10.84 0.78
N ASP A 146 20.74 11.21 -0.46
CA ASP A 146 19.47 10.86 -1.11
C ASP A 146 19.42 9.40 -1.58
N LEU A 147 20.58 8.79 -1.82
CA LEU A 147 20.72 7.38 -2.23
C LEU A 147 21.16 6.47 -1.08
N ALA A 148 21.90 7.00 -0.11
CA ALA A 148 22.39 6.25 1.04
C ALA A 148 21.24 5.65 1.85
N GLY A 149 21.32 4.34 2.12
CA GLY A 149 20.31 3.60 2.87
C GLY A 149 19.02 3.29 2.11
N THR A 150 19.05 3.33 0.78
CA THR A 150 17.91 3.00 -0.09
C THR A 150 18.17 1.76 -0.95
N PHE A 151 17.13 1.19 -1.55
CA PHE A 151 17.26 0.11 -2.54
C PHE A 151 18.19 0.51 -3.70
N SER A 152 18.04 1.74 -4.21
CA SER A 152 18.91 2.28 -5.26
C SER A 152 20.37 2.38 -4.82
N GLY A 153 20.62 2.66 -3.55
CA GLY A 153 21.96 2.68 -2.96
C GLY A 153 22.65 1.31 -3.01
N ILE A 154 21.92 0.23 -2.73
CA ILE A 154 22.44 -1.15 -2.86
C ILE A 154 22.85 -1.42 -4.31
N SER A 155 22.03 -1.04 -5.29
CA SER A 155 22.34 -1.25 -6.70
C SER A 155 23.63 -0.55 -7.15
N LYS A 156 23.99 0.59 -6.53
CA LYS A 156 25.28 1.27 -6.78
C LYS A 156 26.49 0.50 -6.26
N LYS A 157 26.30 -0.51 -5.41
CA LYS A 157 27.33 -1.39 -4.85
C LYS A 157 27.47 -2.73 -5.59
N TRP A 158 26.91 -2.87 -6.79
CA TRP A 158 27.01 -4.09 -7.59
C TRP A 158 28.42 -4.71 -7.66
N HIS A 159 29.45 -3.89 -7.92
CA HIS A 159 30.84 -4.37 -8.00
C HIS A 159 31.31 -5.04 -6.70
N HIS A 160 30.94 -4.51 -5.53
CA HIS A 160 31.29 -5.11 -4.25
C HIS A 160 30.78 -6.55 -4.15
N PHE A 161 29.52 -6.80 -4.54
CA PHE A 161 28.94 -8.15 -4.50
C PHE A 161 29.60 -9.11 -5.49
N LYS A 162 29.96 -8.60 -6.67
CA LYS A 162 30.70 -9.37 -7.68
C LYS A 162 32.10 -9.76 -7.17
N ASP A 163 32.80 -8.82 -6.54
CA ASP A 163 34.17 -9.02 -6.05
C ASP A 163 34.24 -10.04 -4.92
N ILE A 164 33.24 -10.07 -4.04
CA ILE A 164 33.13 -11.07 -2.96
C ILE A 164 32.53 -12.40 -3.43
N GLY A 165 32.13 -12.52 -4.70
CA GLY A 165 31.63 -13.77 -5.30
C GLY A 165 30.22 -14.17 -4.88
N VAL A 166 29.41 -13.24 -4.39
CA VAL A 166 28.00 -13.49 -4.01
C VAL A 166 27.12 -13.55 -5.25
N ASN A 167 26.14 -14.46 -5.26
CA ASN A 167 25.19 -14.61 -6.37
C ASN A 167 23.71 -14.49 -5.95
N ALA A 168 23.42 -14.33 -4.65
CA ALA A 168 22.09 -14.07 -4.14
C ALA A 168 22.12 -13.12 -2.93
N MET A 169 21.12 -12.25 -2.83
CA MET A 169 20.96 -11.35 -1.67
C MET A 169 19.72 -11.75 -0.88
N LEU A 170 19.87 -11.83 0.45
CA LEU A 170 18.76 -12.01 1.38
C LEU A 170 18.54 -10.70 2.13
N LEU A 171 17.51 -9.95 1.73
CA LEU A 171 17.18 -8.68 2.38
C LEU A 171 16.45 -8.93 3.71
N GLU A 172 16.88 -8.23 4.75
CA GLU A 172 16.10 -8.08 5.99
C GLU A 172 14.77 -7.33 5.71
N PRO A 173 13.77 -7.39 6.61
CA PRO A 173 12.38 -7.05 6.31
C PRO A 173 12.19 -5.78 5.49
N ILE A 174 11.54 -5.94 4.33
CA ILE A 174 11.30 -4.88 3.34
C ILE A 174 9.84 -4.42 3.29
N PHE A 175 8.93 -5.15 3.95
CA PHE A 175 7.55 -4.71 4.09
C PHE A 175 7.45 -3.60 5.14
N PRO A 176 6.44 -2.71 5.07
CA PRO A 176 6.26 -1.68 6.09
C PRO A 176 6.05 -2.29 7.47
N PHE A 177 6.82 -1.81 8.45
CA PHE A 177 6.69 -2.18 9.86
C PHE A 177 6.88 -0.98 10.78
N GLU A 178 6.44 -1.10 12.04
CA GLU A 178 6.72 -0.10 13.06
C GLU A 178 8.09 -0.38 13.70
N GLU A 179 9.09 0.48 13.46
CA GLU A 179 10.47 0.26 13.93
C GLU A 179 10.58 -0.06 15.43
N GLN A 180 9.73 0.53 16.27
CA GLN A 180 9.73 0.32 17.72
C GLN A 180 9.15 -1.03 18.15
N LYS A 181 8.31 -1.64 17.33
CA LYS A 181 7.72 -2.96 17.60
C LYS A 181 8.44 -4.09 16.87
N GLY A 182 9.31 -3.72 15.92
CA GLY A 182 9.96 -4.66 15.04
C GLY A 182 9.07 -5.06 13.86
N PRO A 183 9.64 -5.87 12.95
CA PRO A 183 8.92 -6.50 11.86
C PRO A 183 7.90 -7.54 12.34
#